data_AF-A0A174JNS9-F1
#
_entry.id   AF-A0A174JNS9-F1
#
_cell.length_a   1.000
_cell.length_b   1.000
_cell.length_c   1.000
_cell.angle_alpha   90.00
_cell.angle_beta   90.00
_cell.angle_gamma   90.00
#
_symmetry.space_group_name_H-M   'P 1'
#
loop_
_entity.id
_entity.type
_entity.pdbx_description
1 polymer ?
#
loop_
_entity_poly.entity_id
_entity_poly.type
_entity_poly.pdbx_seq_one_letter_code
_entity_poly.pdbx_strand_id
1 'polypeptide(L)'
;MRLSELTNEMLSAYKYPNLMAEVKELTCSICTIAEHMGLGRYRKEDDLKVWSKLTGREEILCDEAFGLARLFNTGIEYLFSHELNIIDGQTAAYWRWFDFHSEAQRESEIFKARSEIMNELKAKPYLLKLMKELVTLNRDQLQEFIDLTKKDKREPQQVQTIIHNL
;
A
#
# COMPACT_ATOMS: atom_id res chain seq x y z
N MET A 1 -19.17 -5.43 -1.44
CA MET A 1 -18.50 -4.17 -1.79
C MET A 1 -17.33 -4.01 -0.84
N ARG A 2 -16.11 -3.83 -1.35
CA ARG A 2 -14.94 -3.63 -0.50
C ARG A 2 -14.85 -2.15 -0.13
N LEU A 3 -14.40 -1.82 1.08
CA LEU A 3 -14.22 -0.41 1.51
C LEU A 3 -13.34 0.39 0.54
N SER A 4 -12.32 -0.25 -0.02
CA SER A 4 -11.41 0.35 -1.01
C SER A 4 -12.08 0.78 -2.33
N GLU A 5 -13.30 0.31 -2.61
CA GLU A 5 -14.05 0.62 -3.84
C GLU A 5 -14.99 1.82 -3.68
N LEU A 6 -15.14 2.35 -2.46
CA LEU A 6 -16.02 3.48 -2.18
C LEU A 6 -15.51 4.77 -2.83
N THR A 7 -16.31 5.36 -3.71
CA THR A 7 -16.05 6.70 -4.27
C THR A 7 -16.53 7.80 -3.33
N ASN A 8 -16.15 9.05 -3.59
CA ASN A 8 -16.63 10.20 -2.82
C ASN A 8 -18.17 10.30 -2.86
N GLU A 9 -18.80 10.05 -4.02
CA GLU A 9 -20.26 10.06 -4.14
C GLU A 9 -20.92 8.98 -3.27
N MET A 10 -20.31 7.80 -3.21
CA MET A 10 -20.80 6.70 -2.36
C MET A 10 -20.61 7.01 -0.89
N LEU A 11 -19.49 7.63 -0.51
CA LEU A 11 -19.20 8.07 0.86
C LEU A 11 -20.20 9.13 1.33
N SER A 12 -20.50 10.10 0.47
CA SER A 12 -21.48 11.16 0.76
C SER A 12 -22.90 10.65 1.04
N ALA A 13 -23.23 9.42 0.64
CA ALA A 13 -24.54 8.82 0.89
C ALA A 13 -24.70 8.23 2.31
N TYR A 14 -23.60 8.07 3.07
CA TYR A 14 -23.67 7.58 4.45
C TYR A 14 -24.14 8.69 5.41
N LYS A 15 -24.70 8.29 6.56
CA LYS A 15 -25.11 9.23 7.63
C LYS A 15 -23.93 10.05 8.18
N TYR A 16 -22.77 9.40 8.25
CA TYR A 16 -21.50 9.94 8.76
C TYR A 16 -20.41 9.72 7.70
N PRO A 17 -20.39 10.53 6.63
CA PRO A 17 -19.48 10.34 5.50
C PRO A 17 -18.00 10.37 5.89
N ASN A 18 -17.59 11.27 6.77
CA ASN A 18 -16.19 11.37 7.21
C ASN A 18 -15.76 10.17 8.05
N LEU A 19 -16.62 9.66 8.94
CA LEU A 19 -16.35 8.41 9.67
C LEU A 19 -16.12 7.24 8.71
N MET A 20 -16.98 7.08 7.70
CA MET A 20 -16.79 6.01 6.70
C MET A 20 -15.54 6.22 5.84
N ALA A 21 -15.16 7.46 5.56
CA ALA A 21 -13.90 7.76 4.90
C ALA A 21 -12.70 7.36 5.78
N GLU A 22 -12.71 7.69 7.06
CA GLU A 22 -11.66 7.26 8.01
C GLU A 22 -11.59 5.73 8.15
N VAL A 23 -12.73 5.04 8.20
CA VAL A 23 -12.80 3.56 8.22
C VAL A 23 -12.25 2.94 6.93
N LYS A 24 -12.44 3.62 5.78
CA LYS A 24 -11.91 3.17 4.49
C LYS A 24 -10.38 3.30 4.42
N GLU A 25 -9.83 4.41 4.92
CA GLU A 25 -8.40 4.70 4.85
C GLU A 25 -7.61 4.01 5.97
N LEU A 26 -8.17 3.93 7.17
CA LEU A 26 -7.51 3.30 8.30
C LEU A 26 -7.54 1.77 8.13
N THR A 27 -6.37 1.16 8.04
CA THR A 27 -6.20 -0.30 7.99
C THR A 27 -6.52 -1.00 9.32
N CYS A 28 -7.30 -0.39 10.20
CA CYS A 28 -7.71 -0.99 11.46
C CYS A 28 -8.80 -2.04 11.22
N SER A 29 -8.67 -3.15 11.92
CA SER A 29 -9.69 -4.20 11.91
C SER A 29 -11.00 -3.69 12.55
N ILE A 30 -12.14 -4.21 12.12
CA ILE A 30 -13.44 -3.92 12.78
C ILE A 30 -13.41 -4.33 14.24
N CYS A 31 -12.62 -5.35 14.60
CA CYS A 31 -12.34 -5.71 15.98
C CYS A 31 -11.78 -4.53 16.78
N THR A 32 -10.77 -3.85 16.23
CA THR A 32 -10.14 -2.67 16.84
C THR A 32 -11.15 -1.54 17.02
N ILE A 33 -11.94 -1.26 15.99
CA ILE A 33 -13.00 -0.24 16.07
C ILE A 33 -13.97 -0.55 17.20
N ALA A 34 -14.43 -1.80 17.29
CA ALA A 34 -15.38 -2.22 18.31
C ALA A 34 -14.82 -2.13 19.74
N GLU A 35 -13.52 -2.42 19.92
CA GLU A 35 -12.84 -2.23 21.20
C GLU A 35 -12.80 -0.76 21.62
N HIS A 36 -12.48 0.14 20.68
CA HIS A 36 -12.49 1.58 20.94
C HIS A 36 -13.89 2.14 21.19
N MET A 37 -14.92 1.57 20.58
CA MET A 37 -16.32 1.87 20.88
C MET A 37 -16.79 1.30 22.23
N GLY A 38 -16.00 0.45 22.90
CA GLY A 38 -16.42 -0.20 24.15
C GLY A 38 -17.46 -1.32 23.95
N LEU A 39 -17.58 -1.86 22.73
CA LEU A 39 -18.53 -2.92 22.39
C LEU A 39 -18.05 -4.34 22.76
N GLY A 40 -16.89 -4.45 23.40
CA GLY A 40 -16.27 -5.70 23.84
C GLY A 40 -15.13 -6.18 22.93
N ARG A 41 -14.25 -7.02 23.49
CA ARG A 41 -13.09 -7.62 22.77
C ARG A 41 -13.53 -8.84 21.94
N TYR A 42 -12.74 -9.19 20.93
CA TYR A 42 -12.94 -10.40 20.08
C TYR A 42 -14.21 -10.39 19.21
N ARG A 43 -14.62 -9.20 18.76
CA ARG A 43 -15.61 -9.07 17.69
C ARG A 43 -15.05 -9.67 16.39
N LYS A 44 -15.90 -9.92 15.40
CA LYS A 44 -15.47 -10.41 14.08
C LYS A 44 -15.46 -9.27 13.06
N GLU A 45 -14.71 -9.44 11.97
CA GLU A 45 -14.66 -8.45 10.89
C GLU A 45 -16.02 -8.21 10.22
N ASP A 46 -16.92 -9.19 10.28
CA ASP A 46 -18.28 -9.13 9.76
C ASP A 46 -19.34 -8.80 10.83
N ASP A 47 -18.94 -8.26 12.00
CA ASP A 47 -19.87 -7.95 13.09
C ASP A 47 -20.92 -6.91 12.65
N LEU A 48 -22.15 -7.41 12.48
CA LEU A 48 -23.28 -6.62 11.97
C LEU A 48 -23.61 -5.42 12.85
N LYS A 49 -23.38 -5.49 14.17
CA LYS A 49 -23.71 -4.39 15.07
C LYS A 49 -22.75 -3.23 14.86
N VAL A 50 -21.45 -3.52 14.77
CA VAL A 50 -20.43 -2.50 14.50
C VAL A 50 -20.67 -1.86 13.13
N TRP A 51 -20.90 -2.68 12.10
CA TRP A 51 -21.22 -2.18 10.76
C TRP A 51 -22.51 -1.36 10.70
N SER A 52 -23.56 -1.77 11.41
CA SER A 52 -24.82 -1.02 11.46
C SER A 52 -24.63 0.36 12.07
N LYS A 53 -23.78 0.50 13.09
CA LYS A 53 -23.42 1.80 13.68
C LYS A 53 -22.57 2.65 12.72
N LEU A 54 -21.50 2.09 12.16
CA LEU A 54 -20.60 2.80 11.23
C LEU A 54 -21.34 3.31 9.99
N THR A 55 -22.24 2.50 9.45
CA THR A 55 -23.06 2.88 8.28
C THR A 55 -24.27 3.75 8.63
N GLY A 56 -24.48 4.06 9.92
CA GLY A 56 -25.55 4.94 10.39
C GLY A 56 -26.94 4.32 10.47
N ARG A 57 -27.05 2.99 10.35
CA ARG A 57 -28.31 2.23 10.55
C ARG A 57 -28.70 2.14 12.03
N GLU A 58 -27.71 2.13 12.91
CA GLU A 58 -27.87 2.26 14.35
C GLU A 58 -27.20 3.54 14.85
N GLU A 59 -27.72 4.10 15.94
CA GLU A 59 -27.12 5.27 16.57
C GLU A 59 -25.78 4.93 17.23
N ILE A 60 -24.84 5.86 17.14
CA ILE A 60 -23.57 5.82 17.86
C ILE A 60 -23.79 6.57 19.18
N LEU A 61 -23.55 5.89 20.29
CA LEU A 61 -23.68 6.47 21.63
C LEU A 61 -22.52 7.44 21.91
N CYS A 62 -22.72 8.34 22.88
CA CYS A 62 -21.74 9.37 23.23
C CYS A 62 -20.35 8.79 23.55
N ASP A 63 -20.30 7.76 24.39
CA ASP A 63 -19.02 7.10 24.76
C ASP A 63 -18.36 6.40 23.57
N GLU A 64 -19.17 5.81 22.68
CA GLU A 64 -18.70 5.20 21.43
C GLU A 64 -18.09 6.26 20.50
N ALA A 65 -18.73 7.42 20.39
CA ALA A 65 -18.26 8.56 19.59
C ALA A 65 -16.93 9.10 20.09
N PHE A 66 -16.77 9.27 21.41
CA PHE A 66 -15.48 9.65 22.01
C PHE A 66 -14.40 8.59 21.77
N GLY A 67 -14.77 7.31 21.83
CA GLY A 67 -13.89 6.19 21.49
C GLY A 67 -13.35 6.28 20.06
N LEU A 68 -14.24 6.52 19.11
CA LEU A 68 -13.90 6.68 17.68
C LEU A 68 -13.05 7.94 17.42
N ALA A 69 -13.40 9.07 18.04
CA ALA A 69 -12.62 10.31 17.93
C ALA A 69 -11.17 10.12 18.42
N ARG A 70 -10.97 9.37 19.51
CA ARG A 70 -9.63 9.00 19.99
C ARG A 70 -8.91 8.05 19.04
N LEU A 71 -9.60 7.03 18.53
CA LEU A 71 -9.03 6.05 17.59
C LEU A 71 -8.48 6.76 16.34
N PHE A 72 -9.29 7.63 15.74
CA PHE A 72 -8.90 8.33 14.51
C PHE A 72 -8.09 9.60 14.77
N ASN A 73 -7.89 10.01 16.03
CA ASN A 73 -7.25 11.27 16.41
C ASN A 73 -7.87 12.49 15.68
N THR A 74 -9.19 12.63 15.82
CA THR A 74 -10.02 13.66 15.16
C THR A 74 -11.04 14.25 16.14
N GLY A 75 -11.67 15.36 15.76
CA GLY A 75 -12.84 15.90 16.47
C GLY A 75 -14.14 15.16 16.12
N ILE A 76 -15.07 15.13 17.07
CA ILE A 76 -16.41 14.55 16.90
C ILE A 76 -17.18 15.30 15.81
N GLU A 77 -17.02 16.61 15.75
CA GLU A 77 -17.69 17.50 14.79
C GLU A 77 -17.33 17.13 13.35
N TYR A 78 -16.07 16.75 13.11
CA TYR A 78 -15.61 16.26 11.81
C TYR A 78 -16.15 14.87 11.51
N LEU A 79 -15.93 13.91 12.42
CA LEU A 79 -16.27 12.50 12.20
C LEU A 79 -17.76 12.29 11.92
N PHE A 80 -18.60 12.99 12.68
CA PHE A 80 -20.06 12.84 12.65
C PHE A 80 -20.76 13.97 11.90
N SER A 81 -20.02 14.78 11.15
CA SER A 81 -20.58 15.72 10.16
C SER A 81 -21.44 14.96 9.15
N HIS A 82 -22.54 15.58 8.72
CA HIS A 82 -23.39 15.08 7.63
C HIS A 82 -22.81 15.40 6.25
N GLU A 83 -21.80 16.26 6.18
CA GLU A 83 -21.12 16.64 4.94
C GLU A 83 -19.75 15.96 4.87
N LEU A 84 -19.45 15.38 3.70
CA LEU A 84 -18.14 14.81 3.43
C LEU A 84 -17.13 15.94 3.22
N ASN A 85 -16.02 15.90 3.95
CA ASN A 85 -14.96 16.88 3.79
C ASN A 85 -14.05 16.45 2.63
N ILE A 86 -14.00 17.28 1.59
CA ILE A 86 -13.19 17.07 0.40
C ILE A 86 -12.14 18.19 0.31
N ILE A 87 -10.89 17.81 0.07
CA ILE A 87 -9.74 18.70 -0.13
C ILE A 87 -9.06 18.24 -1.42
N ASP A 88 -8.92 19.13 -2.39
CA ASP A 88 -8.28 18.84 -3.70
C ASP A 88 -8.81 17.56 -4.39
N GLY A 89 -10.14 17.34 -4.30
CA GLY A 89 -10.81 16.20 -4.94
C GLY A 89 -10.71 14.86 -4.20
N GLN A 90 -9.96 14.79 -3.10
CA GLN A 90 -9.88 13.62 -2.21
C GLN A 90 -10.53 13.90 -0.86
N THR A 91 -10.88 12.85 -0.11
CA THR A 91 -11.41 13.04 1.24
C THR A 91 -10.36 13.61 2.18
N ALA A 92 -10.76 14.36 3.20
CA ALA A 92 -9.83 14.81 4.24
C ALA A 92 -9.13 13.62 4.93
N ALA A 93 -9.83 12.50 5.10
CA ALA A 93 -9.26 11.24 5.59
C ALA A 93 -8.09 10.76 4.73
N TYR A 94 -8.21 10.75 3.40
CA TYR A 94 -7.13 10.34 2.49
C TYR A 94 -5.83 11.11 2.77
N TRP A 95 -5.93 12.43 2.90
CA TRP A 95 -4.77 13.28 3.18
C TRP A 95 -4.18 13.06 4.57
N ARG A 96 -5.03 12.83 5.58
CA ARG A 96 -4.57 12.51 6.94
C ARG A 96 -3.77 11.21 6.99
N TRP A 97 -4.11 10.24 6.14
CA TRP A 97 -3.43 8.95 6.03
C TRP A 97 -2.38 8.92 4.91
N PHE A 98 -2.13 10.03 4.22
CA PHE A 98 -1.26 10.08 3.04
C PHE A 98 0.16 9.62 3.34
N ASP A 99 0.75 10.07 4.44
CA ASP A 99 2.12 9.68 4.81
C ASP A 99 2.20 8.16 5.02
N PHE A 100 1.24 7.59 5.75
CA PHE A 100 1.14 6.14 5.98
C PHE A 100 0.98 5.35 4.68
N HIS A 101 0.14 5.83 3.75
CA HIS A 101 -0.01 5.23 2.43
C HIS A 101 1.27 5.33 1.59
N SER A 102 1.94 6.49 1.62
CA SER A 102 3.16 6.73 0.83
C SER A 102 4.32 5.84 1.29
N GLU A 103 4.46 5.64 2.60
CA GLU A 103 5.45 4.74 3.18
C GLU A 103 5.13 3.29 2.88
N ALA A 104 3.88 2.85 3.10
CA ALA A 104 3.46 1.48 2.81
C ALA A 104 3.60 1.12 1.32
N GLN A 105 3.28 2.07 0.42
CA GLN A 105 3.45 1.86 -1.02
C GLN A 105 4.94 1.72 -1.37
N ARG A 106 5.79 2.61 -0.86
CA ARG A 106 7.24 2.52 -1.09
C ARG A 106 7.83 1.21 -0.57
N GLU A 107 7.41 0.75 0.62
CA GLU A 107 7.84 -0.54 1.17
C GLU A 107 7.40 -1.72 0.31
N SER A 108 6.16 -1.70 -0.18
CA SER A 108 5.63 -2.72 -1.08
C SER A 108 6.39 -2.78 -2.40
N GLU A 109 6.71 -1.62 -3.00
CA GLU A 109 7.51 -1.53 -4.21
C GLU A 109 8.93 -2.10 -4.01
N ILE A 110 9.59 -1.76 -2.89
CA ILE A 110 10.89 -2.32 -2.51
C ILE A 110 10.80 -3.84 -2.33
N PHE A 111 9.76 -4.33 -1.64
CA PHE A 111 9.55 -5.76 -1.42
C PHE A 111 9.36 -6.51 -2.74
N LYS A 112 8.56 -5.96 -3.65
CA LYS A 112 8.31 -6.54 -4.97
C LYS A 112 9.60 -6.61 -5.79
N ALA A 113 10.36 -5.51 -5.86
CA ALA A 113 11.65 -5.47 -6.56
C ALA A 113 12.65 -6.50 -5.99
N ARG A 114 12.73 -6.63 -4.65
CA ARG A 114 13.56 -7.65 -4.00
C ARG A 114 13.11 -9.06 -4.34
N SER A 115 11.81 -9.31 -4.34
CA SER A 115 11.24 -10.62 -4.67
C SER A 115 11.53 -11.02 -6.12
N GLU A 116 11.44 -10.07 -7.06
CA GLU A 116 11.82 -10.28 -8.46
C GLU A 116 13.31 -10.64 -8.60
N ILE A 117 14.20 -9.89 -7.95
CA ILE A 117 15.65 -10.19 -7.93
C ILE A 117 15.91 -11.58 -7.33
N MET A 118 15.28 -11.89 -6.20
CA MET A 118 15.45 -13.18 -5.51
C MET A 118 14.97 -14.35 -6.37
N ASN A 119 13.86 -14.20 -7.09
CA ASN A 119 13.36 -15.23 -8.00
C ASN A 119 14.32 -15.43 -9.17
N GLU A 120 14.88 -14.36 -9.73
CA GLU A 120 15.86 -14.46 -10.81
C GLU A 120 17.16 -15.11 -10.34
N LEU A 121 17.64 -14.77 -9.13
CA LEU A 121 18.80 -15.42 -8.52
C LEU A 121 18.59 -16.91 -8.24
N LYS A 122 17.37 -17.32 -7.85
CA LYS A 122 17.02 -18.74 -7.73
C LYS A 122 17.04 -19.45 -9.07
N ALA A 123 16.48 -18.84 -10.11
CA ALA A 123 16.44 -19.40 -11.46
C ALA A 123 17.83 -19.45 -12.11
N LYS A 124 18.70 -18.48 -11.80
CA LYS A 124 20.04 -18.33 -12.38
C LYS A 124 21.09 -18.10 -11.28
N PRO A 125 21.50 -19.17 -10.56
CA PRO A 125 22.39 -19.05 -9.40
C PRO A 125 23.76 -18.43 -9.71
N TYR A 126 24.24 -18.54 -10.95
CA TYR A 126 25.49 -17.92 -11.39
C TYR A 126 25.47 -16.38 -11.32
N LEU A 127 24.28 -15.77 -11.38
CA LEU A 127 24.12 -14.32 -11.21
C LEU A 127 24.51 -13.86 -9.80
N LEU A 128 24.40 -14.72 -8.78
CA LEU A 128 24.82 -14.37 -7.42
C LEU A 128 26.34 -14.11 -7.36
N LYS A 129 27.13 -14.94 -8.04
CA LYS A 129 28.58 -14.75 -8.11
C LYS A 129 28.91 -13.48 -8.87
N LEU A 130 28.26 -13.26 -10.02
CA LEU A 130 28.44 -12.04 -10.81
C LEU A 130 28.10 -10.78 -9.99
N MET A 131 26.97 -10.76 -9.29
CA MET A 131 26.55 -9.62 -8.46
C MET A 131 27.56 -9.32 -7.35
N LYS A 132 28.13 -10.35 -6.70
CA LYS A 132 29.17 -10.17 -5.68
C LYS A 132 30.43 -9.49 -6.22
N GLU A 133 30.82 -9.78 -7.46
CA GLU A 133 31.94 -9.09 -8.10
C GLU A 133 31.54 -7.65 -8.49
N LEU A 134 30.37 -7.46 -9.10
CA LEU A 134 29.92 -6.16 -9.61
C LEU A 134 29.76 -5.10 -8.50
N VAL A 135 29.34 -5.48 -7.29
CA VAL A 135 29.19 -4.52 -6.18
C VAL A 135 30.53 -3.98 -5.65
N THR A 136 31.66 -4.60 -6.01
CA THR A 136 32.99 -4.13 -5.62
C THR A 136 33.56 -3.07 -6.58
N LEU A 137 32.93 -2.92 -7.75
CA LEU A 137 33.38 -1.99 -8.78
C LEU A 137 32.96 -0.56 -8.47
N ASN A 138 33.81 0.40 -8.83
CA ASN A 138 33.43 1.81 -8.80
C ASN A 138 32.55 2.17 -10.02
N ARG A 139 32.04 3.40 -10.05
CA ARG A 139 31.10 3.86 -11.09
C ARG A 139 31.65 3.72 -12.51
N ASP A 140 32.92 4.04 -12.72
CA ASP A 140 33.55 4.05 -14.05
C ASP A 140 33.78 2.61 -14.54
N GLN A 141 34.26 1.74 -13.65
CA GLN A 141 34.42 0.30 -13.92
C GLN A 141 33.08 -0.39 -14.21
N LEU A 142 32.04 -0.03 -13.48
CA LEU A 142 30.70 -0.56 -13.72
C LEU A 142 30.13 -0.10 -15.06
N GLN A 143 30.38 1.16 -15.45
CA GLN A 143 29.96 1.70 -16.73
C GLN A 143 30.68 0.99 -17.89
N GLU A 144 31.99 0.73 -17.76
CA GLU A 144 32.77 -0.03 -18.75
C GLU A 144 32.22 -1.45 -18.94
N PHE A 145 31.88 -2.15 -17.84
CA PHE A 145 31.23 -3.45 -17.89
C PHE A 145 29.87 -3.42 -18.61
N ILE A 146 29.05 -2.40 -18.34
CA ILE A 146 27.76 -2.20 -19.02
C ILE A 146 27.97 -1.97 -20.53
N ASP A 147 28.98 -1.20 -20.92
CA ASP A 147 29.23 -0.91 -22.32
C ASP A 147 29.78 -2.12 -23.09
N LEU A 148 30.59 -2.97 -22.44
CA LEU A 148 31.03 -4.26 -22.97
C LEU A 148 29.84 -5.19 -23.23
N THR A 149 28.93 -5.34 -22.25
CA THR A 149 27.74 -6.20 -22.39
C THR A 149 26.72 -5.68 -23.42
N LYS A 150 26.70 -4.38 -23.72
CA LYS A 150 25.88 -3.80 -24.79
C LYS A 150 26.48 -3.98 -26.18
N LYS A 151 27.80 -4.00 -26.32
CA LYS A 151 28.48 -4.31 -27.59
C LYS A 151 28.22 -5.76 -28.01
N ASP A 152 28.21 -6.68 -27.06
CA ASP A 152 28.00 -8.11 -27.29
C ASP A 152 26.56 -8.46 -27.75
N LYS A 153 25.58 -7.55 -27.57
CA LYS A 153 24.22 -7.69 -28.12
C LYS A 153 24.08 -7.22 -29.58
N ARG A 154 25.10 -6.55 -30.14
CA ARG A 154 25.14 -6.19 -31.57
C ARG A 154 26.10 -7.13 -32.29
N GLU A 155 25.66 -8.36 -32.54
CA GLU A 155 25.99 -9.17 -33.74
C GLU A 155 25.50 -10.63 -33.56
N PRO A 156 24.31 -11.00 -34.08
CA PRO A 156 24.05 -12.38 -34.45
C PRO A 156 24.41 -12.55 -35.92
N GLN A 157 25.69 -12.44 -36.29
CA GLN A 157 26.21 -12.93 -37.56
C GLN A 157 27.75 -12.89 -37.55
N GLN A 158 28.36 -14.03 -37.89
CA GLN A 158 29.79 -14.25 -38.12
C GLN A 158 30.63 -14.72 -36.92
N VAL A 159 30.20 -15.82 -36.29
CA VAL A 159 31.16 -16.84 -35.83
C VAL A 159 30.86 -18.14 -36.56
N GLN A 160 31.07 -18.13 -37.87
CA GLN A 160 31.37 -19.34 -38.62
C GLN A 160 32.75 -19.17 -39.24
N THR A 161 33.61 -20.14 -38.93
CA THR A 161 34.83 -20.49 -39.66
C THR A 161 36.09 -19.68 -39.33
N ILE A 162 36.76 -20.02 -38.21
CA ILE A 162 38.22 -20.27 -38.22
C ILE A 162 38.51 -21.49 -37.33
N ILE A 163 38.09 -22.67 -37.78
CA ILE A 163 38.77 -23.94 -37.48
C ILE A 163 38.79 -24.75 -38.78
N HIS A 164 39.64 -24.34 -39.72
CA HIS A 164 40.51 -25.23 -40.48
C HIS A 164 41.40 -24.41 -41.41
N ASN A 165 42.70 -24.70 -41.35
CA ASN A 165 43.81 -24.16 -42.14
C ASN A 165 44.45 -22.89 -41.56
N LEU A 166 45.30 -23.07 -40.55
CA LEU A 166 46.76 -23.12 -40.70
C LEU A 166 47.38 -23.85 -39.51
#